data_AF-A0A938EJE9-F1
#
_entry.id   AF-A0A938EJE9-F1
#
_cell.length_a   1.000
_cell.length_b   1.000
_cell.length_c   1.000
_cell.angle_alpha   90.00
_cell.angle_beta   90.00
_cell.angle_gamma   90.00
#
_symmetry.space_group_name_H-M   'P 1'
#
loop_
_entity.id
_entity.type
_entity.pdbx_description
1 polymer ?
#
loop_
_entity_poly.entity_id
_entity_poly.type
_entity_poly.pdbx_seq_one_letter_code
_entity_poly.pdbx_strand_id
1 'polypeptide(L)'
;MKRVPKRTSGDMSTELAKLRLESPVLTASGCAAAGKELDQFIDISTIGAVVTKSVMLQPRSGRATPRMAETPSGMLNGIGLQGPGIDDFIEKDLAWLNQKGAKTIVSIAGNNVEEFGKV
;
A
#
# COMPACT_ATOMS: atom_id res chain seq x y z
N MET A 1 9.51 13.08 20.31
CA MET A 1 9.82 11.75 20.90
C MET A 1 9.10 10.68 20.08
N LYS A 2 9.80 9.89 19.26
CA LYS A 2 9.17 8.74 18.59
C LYS A 2 8.91 7.67 19.66
N ARG A 3 7.64 7.35 19.94
CA ARG A 3 7.28 6.25 20.84
C ARG A 3 7.78 4.95 20.20
N VAL A 4 8.75 4.29 20.82
CA VAL A 4 9.14 2.94 20.43
C VAL A 4 8.01 2.00 20.87
N PRO A 5 7.37 1.26 19.95
CA PRO A 5 6.31 0.33 20.33
C PRO A 5 6.88 -0.73 21.28
N LYS A 6 6.21 -0.98 22.42
CA LYS A 6 6.52 -2.16 23.25
C LYS A 6 6.28 -3.40 22.38
N ARG A 7 7.32 -4.20 22.14
CA ARG A 7 7.17 -5.52 21.52
C ARG A 7 6.14 -6.33 22.32
N THR A 8 5.09 -6.80 21.66
CA THR A 8 4.11 -7.72 22.22
C THR A 8 4.81 -9.01 22.66
N SER A 9 4.34 -9.63 23.74
CA SER A 9 4.99 -10.76 24.41
C SER A 9 4.90 -12.10 23.65
N GLY A 10 4.37 -12.12 22.43
CA GLY A 10 4.21 -13.32 21.60
C GLY A 10 4.81 -13.15 20.21
N ASP A 11 5.28 -14.25 19.63
CA ASP A 11 5.71 -14.32 18.23
C ASP A 11 4.51 -14.07 17.31
N MET A 12 4.58 -13.00 16.52
CA MET A 12 3.55 -12.62 15.56
C MET A 12 3.97 -12.97 14.12
N SER A 13 5.07 -13.68 13.92
CA SER A 13 5.52 -14.01 12.58
C SER A 13 4.55 -14.96 11.87
N THR A 14 4.44 -14.81 10.56
CA THR A 14 3.56 -15.64 9.72
C THR A 14 4.13 -15.78 8.31
N GLU A 15 3.54 -16.65 7.50
CA GLU A 15 3.93 -16.88 6.12
C GLU A 15 2.75 -16.66 5.18
N LEU A 16 2.97 -15.89 4.11
CA LEU A 16 2.03 -15.69 3.02
C LEU A 16 2.68 -16.12 1.72
N ALA A 17 2.28 -17.29 1.20
CA ALA A 17 2.97 -17.97 0.10
C ALA A 17 4.47 -18.12 0.41
N LYS A 18 5.36 -17.44 -0.34
CA LYS A 18 6.82 -17.49 -0.12
C LYS A 18 7.34 -16.34 0.75
N LEU A 19 6.46 -15.48 1.26
CA LEU A 19 6.82 -14.28 2.01
C LEU A 19 6.70 -14.54 3.51
N ARG A 20 7.84 -14.54 4.21
CA ARG A 20 7.87 -14.49 5.69
C ARG A 20 7.63 -13.07 6.17
N LEU A 21 6.66 -12.91 7.06
CA LEU A 21 6.25 -11.64 7.67
C LEU A 21 6.54 -11.66 9.17
N GLU A 22 7.00 -10.54 9.72
CA GLU A 22 7.25 -10.38 11.17
C GLU A 22 5.94 -10.19 11.98
N SER A 23 4.84 -9.91 11.28
CA SER A 23 3.51 -9.66 11.82
C SER A 23 2.44 -9.99 10.75
N PRO A 24 1.24 -10.46 11.11
CA PRO A 24 0.14 -10.66 10.16
C PRO A 24 -0.58 -9.35 9.82
N VAL A 25 -0.08 -8.18 10.28
CA VAL A 25 -0.71 -6.88 10.04
C VAL A 25 -0.13 -6.25 8.78
N LEU A 26 -0.98 -6.05 7.78
CA LEU A 26 -0.64 -5.40 6.51
C LEU A 26 -1.55 -4.19 6.30
N THR A 27 -1.10 -3.20 5.54
CA THR A 27 -2.00 -2.14 5.07
C THR A 27 -2.96 -2.71 4.02
N ALA A 28 -4.20 -2.22 3.97
CA ALA A 28 -5.06 -2.48 2.82
C ALA A 28 -4.61 -1.60 1.63
N SER A 29 -4.67 -2.14 0.41
CA SER A 29 -4.32 -1.37 -0.80
C SER A 29 -5.15 -0.10 -0.90
N GLY A 30 -4.49 1.03 -1.11
CA GLY A 30 -5.14 2.34 -1.25
C GLY A 30 -5.52 3.04 0.06
N CYS A 31 -5.31 2.40 1.21
CA CYS A 31 -5.53 3.01 2.53
C CYS A 31 -4.26 3.63 3.13
N ALA A 32 -3.09 3.41 2.52
CA ALA A 32 -1.80 3.92 2.97
C ALA A 32 -0.93 4.48 1.83
N ALA A 33 -1.53 4.81 0.68
CA ALA A 33 -0.81 5.22 -0.54
C ALA A 33 0.40 4.28 -0.84
N ALA A 34 1.62 4.81 -0.77
CA ALA A 34 2.88 4.04 -0.85
C ALA A 34 3.63 3.99 0.49
N GLY A 35 3.02 4.41 1.60
CA GLY A 35 3.56 4.31 2.96
C GLY A 35 4.32 5.53 3.47
N LYS A 36 4.73 6.47 2.60
CA LYS A 36 5.48 7.69 2.98
C LYS A 36 4.74 8.54 4.02
N GLU A 37 3.45 8.74 3.81
CA GLU A 37 2.59 9.50 4.71
C GLU A 37 2.40 8.79 6.05
N LEU A 38 2.31 7.45 6.02
CA LEU A 38 2.13 6.63 7.21
C LEU A 38 3.42 6.54 8.05
N ASP A 39 4.61 6.59 7.41
CA ASP A 39 5.92 6.51 8.09
C ASP A 39 6.21 7.67 9.05
N GLN A 40 5.45 8.76 8.91
CA GLN A 40 5.51 9.90 9.82
C GLN A 40 4.97 9.53 11.22
N PHE A 41 4.11 8.52 11.30
CA PHE A 41 3.40 8.14 12.54
C PHE A 41 3.89 6.81 13.11
N ILE A 42 4.19 5.83 12.25
CA ILE A 42 4.69 4.50 12.63
C ILE A 42 5.87 4.14 11.73
N ASP A 43 6.85 3.39 12.23
CA ASP A 43 7.94 2.91 11.37
C ASP A 43 7.43 1.80 10.44
N ILE A 44 7.21 2.11 9.16
CA ILE A 44 6.53 1.16 8.25
C ILE A 44 7.35 -0.10 7.94
N SER A 45 8.66 -0.10 8.24
CA SER A 45 9.48 -1.32 8.15
C SER A 45 9.20 -2.31 9.28
N THR A 46 8.41 -1.92 10.28
CA THR A 46 8.06 -2.75 11.44
C THR A 46 6.68 -3.40 11.36
N ILE A 47 5.85 -3.00 10.41
CA ILE A 47 4.59 -3.71 10.11
C ILE A 47 4.87 -4.95 9.27
N GLY A 48 3.90 -5.86 9.15
CA GLY A 48 4.05 -7.09 8.36
C GLY A 48 4.45 -6.80 6.92
N ALA A 49 3.66 -5.99 6.22
CA ALA A 49 4.01 -5.44 4.91
C ALA A 49 3.13 -4.24 4.53
N VAL A 50 3.65 -3.38 3.65
CA VAL A 50 2.88 -2.35 2.95
C VAL A 50 2.28 -2.95 1.69
N VAL A 51 0.95 -3.00 1.60
CA VAL A 51 0.26 -3.24 0.33
C VAL A 51 0.02 -1.90 -0.33
N THR A 52 0.71 -1.64 -1.44
CA THR A 52 0.65 -0.34 -2.12
C THR A 52 -0.72 -0.10 -2.74
N LYS A 53 -1.06 1.17 -3.00
CA LYS A 53 -2.18 1.51 -3.88
C LYS A 53 -2.01 0.81 -5.23
N SER A 54 -3.09 0.21 -5.74
CA SER A 54 -3.05 -0.44 -7.06
C SER A 54 -2.55 0.52 -8.13
N VAL A 55 -1.48 0.12 -8.81
CA VAL A 55 -0.86 0.83 -9.93
C VAL A 55 -1.35 0.26 -11.26
N MET A 56 -1.48 1.13 -12.27
CA MET A 56 -1.83 0.75 -13.63
C MET A 56 -0.64 1.01 -14.55
N LEU A 57 -0.66 0.49 -15.77
CA LEU A 57 0.41 0.71 -16.75
C LEU A 57 0.62 2.20 -17.02
N GLN A 58 -0.47 2.95 -17.21
CA GLN A 58 -0.44 4.37 -17.52
C GLN A 58 -0.95 5.22 -16.35
N PRO A 59 -0.49 6.49 -16.23
CA PRO A 59 -0.99 7.42 -15.22
C PRO A 59 -2.51 7.63 -15.31
N ARG A 60 -3.14 7.85 -14.15
CA ARG A 60 -4.60 8.08 -14.07
C ARG A 60 -4.93 9.13 -13.02
N SER A 61 -5.79 10.08 -13.39
CA SER A 61 -6.24 11.17 -12.50
C SER A 61 -7.28 10.74 -11.46
N GLY A 62 -7.99 9.63 -11.68
CA GLY A 62 -9.12 9.17 -10.87
C GLY A 62 -10.48 9.70 -11.36
N ARG A 63 -11.54 9.49 -10.58
CA ARG A 63 -12.91 10.00 -10.89
C ARG A 63 -13.07 11.48 -10.53
N ALA A 64 -14.15 12.15 -10.92
CA ALA A 64 -14.42 13.50 -10.39
C ALA A 64 -14.73 13.47 -8.88
N THR A 65 -14.57 14.59 -8.19
CA THR A 65 -15.04 14.76 -6.80
C THR A 65 -16.55 15.06 -6.77
N PRO A 66 -17.27 14.68 -5.71
CA PRO A 66 -16.80 14.01 -4.48
C PRO A 66 -16.45 12.54 -4.71
N ARG A 67 -15.37 12.07 -4.06
CA ARG A 67 -14.87 10.68 -4.18
C ARG A 67 -15.04 9.86 -2.91
N MET A 68 -15.56 10.44 -1.84
CA MET A 68 -15.70 9.80 -0.54
C MET A 68 -16.97 10.32 0.14
N ALA A 69 -17.63 9.45 0.90
CA ALA A 69 -18.78 9.79 1.72
C ALA A 69 -18.78 8.93 2.99
N GLU A 70 -19.09 9.50 4.15
CA GLU A 70 -19.21 8.78 5.41
C GLU A 70 -20.49 7.93 5.44
N THR A 71 -20.45 6.81 6.15
CA THR A 71 -21.61 5.97 6.48
C THR A 71 -21.56 5.56 7.95
N PRO A 72 -22.66 5.11 8.57
CA PRO A 72 -22.60 4.53 9.91
C PRO A 72 -21.53 3.43 9.97
N SER A 73 -20.57 3.59 10.87
CA SER A 73 -19.43 2.68 11.07
C SER A 73 -18.53 2.46 9.84
N GLY A 74 -18.45 3.43 8.90
CA GLY A 74 -17.58 3.27 7.73
C GLY A 74 -17.60 4.45 6.75
N MET A 75 -17.21 4.16 5.51
CA MET A 75 -17.23 5.13 4.42
C MET A 75 -17.33 4.44 3.05
N LEU A 76 -17.90 5.15 2.08
CA LEU A 76 -17.84 4.82 0.66
C LEU A 76 -16.67 5.55 0.00
N ASN A 77 -16.04 4.91 -1.00
CA ASN A 77 -15.03 5.53 -1.83
C ASN A 77 -15.26 5.25 -3.32
N GLY A 78 -14.91 6.23 -4.14
CA GLY A 78 -15.01 6.22 -5.60
C GLY A 78 -13.76 6.81 -6.25
N ILE A 79 -12.57 6.48 -5.75
CA ILE A 79 -11.30 7.12 -6.17
C ILE A 79 -11.02 6.98 -7.67
N GLY A 80 -11.31 5.79 -8.24
CA GLY A 80 -11.08 5.51 -9.66
C GLY A 80 -9.62 5.22 -10.02
N LEU A 81 -8.89 4.55 -9.14
CA LEU A 81 -7.50 4.12 -9.36
C LEU A 81 -6.54 5.26 -9.74
N GLN A 82 -6.68 6.42 -9.09
CA GLN A 82 -5.71 7.50 -9.24
C GLN A 82 -4.30 6.99 -8.89
N GLY A 83 -3.33 7.30 -9.75
CA GLY A 83 -1.94 6.90 -9.57
C GLY A 83 -1.03 7.38 -10.70
N PRO A 84 0.29 7.31 -10.50
CA PRO A 84 1.26 7.90 -11.42
C PRO A 84 1.59 7.01 -12.63
N GLY A 85 1.08 5.77 -12.70
CA GLY A 85 1.53 4.77 -13.68
C GLY A 85 2.68 3.92 -13.13
N ILE A 86 3.01 2.82 -13.80
CA ILE A 86 3.97 1.82 -13.30
C ILE A 86 5.41 2.34 -13.28
N ASP A 87 5.82 3.06 -14.32
CA ASP A 87 7.20 3.56 -14.46
C ASP A 87 7.56 4.52 -13.31
N ASP A 88 6.75 5.56 -13.12
CA ASP A 88 6.93 6.53 -12.03
C ASP A 88 6.82 5.87 -10.64
N PHE A 89 5.93 4.90 -10.47
CA PHE A 89 5.79 4.15 -9.22
C PHE A 89 7.07 3.37 -8.90
N ILE A 90 7.66 2.67 -9.89
CA ILE A 90 8.90 1.91 -9.71
C ILE A 90 10.04 2.84 -9.31
N GLU A 91 10.23 3.94 -10.05
CA GLU A 91 11.34 4.86 -9.86
C GLU A 91 11.28 5.61 -8.52
N LYS A 92 10.08 5.94 -8.02
CA LYS A 92 9.91 6.87 -6.90
C LYS A 92 9.39 6.21 -5.64
N ASP A 93 8.30 5.45 -5.74
CA ASP A 93 7.57 4.95 -4.57
C ASP A 93 8.09 3.59 -4.13
N LEU A 94 8.24 2.65 -5.08
CA LEU A 94 8.81 1.34 -4.80
C LEU A 94 10.29 1.44 -4.43
N ALA A 95 11.05 2.30 -5.11
CA ALA A 95 12.45 2.57 -4.76
C ALA A 95 12.59 3.07 -3.32
N TRP A 96 11.71 3.99 -2.88
CA TRP A 96 11.72 4.49 -1.51
C TRP A 96 11.34 3.41 -0.49
N LEU A 97 10.30 2.61 -0.76
CA LEU A 97 9.90 1.49 0.11
C LEU A 97 11.04 0.48 0.29
N ASN A 98 11.76 0.18 -0.80
CA ASN A 98 12.93 -0.69 -0.78
C ASN A 98 14.06 -0.09 0.07
N GLN A 99 14.38 1.19 -0.12
CA GLN A 99 15.38 1.90 0.71
C GLN A 99 15.00 1.94 2.20
N LYS A 100 13.70 2.02 2.50
CA LYS A 100 13.17 2.01 3.86
C LYS A 100 13.27 0.62 4.52
N GLY A 101 13.50 -0.44 3.74
CA GLY A 101 13.51 -1.82 4.24
C GLY A 101 12.12 -2.36 4.56
N ALA A 102 11.06 -1.75 4.00
CA ALA A 102 9.69 -2.22 4.20
C ALA A 102 9.40 -3.42 3.29
N LYS A 103 8.86 -4.51 3.87
CA LYS A 103 8.28 -5.59 3.08
C LYS A 103 7.09 -5.02 2.30
N THR A 104 7.11 -5.20 0.98
CA THR A 104 6.15 -4.56 0.08
C THR A 104 5.42 -5.60 -0.74
N ILE A 105 4.09 -5.48 -0.80
CA ILE A 105 3.23 -6.22 -1.73
C ILE A 105 2.67 -5.20 -2.71
N VAL A 106 3.05 -5.32 -3.99
CA VAL A 106 2.60 -4.40 -5.02
C VAL A 106 1.21 -4.82 -5.48
N SER A 107 0.22 -3.94 -5.31
CA SER A 107 -1.08 -4.12 -5.94
C SER A 107 -1.02 -3.57 -7.36
N ILE A 108 -1.49 -4.35 -8.34
CA ILE A 108 -1.58 -3.95 -9.75
C ILE A 108 -3.03 -4.00 -10.22
N ALA A 109 -3.37 -3.23 -11.25
CA ALA A 109 -4.68 -3.21 -11.88
C ALA A 109 -4.59 -2.96 -13.39
N GLY A 110 -5.54 -3.53 -14.13
CA GLY A 110 -5.75 -3.30 -15.56
C GLY A 110 -7.24 -3.30 -15.88
N ASN A 111 -7.66 -2.64 -16.95
CA ASN A 111 -9.07 -2.64 -17.37
C ASN A 111 -9.47 -3.94 -18.08
N ASN A 112 -8.49 -4.72 -18.54
CA ASN A 112 -8.65 -6.03 -19.16
C ASN A 112 -7.42 -6.92 -18.85
N VAL A 113 -7.47 -8.17 -19.30
CA VAL A 113 -6.42 -9.18 -19.04
C VAL A 113 -5.10 -8.78 -19.69
N GLU A 114 -5.16 -8.21 -20.89
CA GLU A 114 -3.99 -7.81 -21.67
C GLU A 114 -3.24 -6.65 -21.00
N GLU A 115 -3.96 -5.68 -20.45
CA GLU A 115 -3.38 -4.58 -19.69
C GLU A 115 -2.83 -5.08 -18.36
N PHE A 116 -3.59 -5.92 -17.64
CA PHE A 116 -3.13 -6.49 -16.38
C PHE A 116 -1.83 -7.29 -16.52
N GLY A 117 -1.69 -8.05 -17.62
CA GLY A 117 -0.48 -8.83 -17.90
C GLY A 117 0.73 -7.99 -18.33
N LYS A 118 0.55 -6.69 -18.62
CA LYS A 118 1.63 -5.75 -18.97
C LYS A 118 2.07 -4.86 -17.81
N VAL A 119 1.24 -4.74 -16.77
CA VAL A 119 1.56 -3.99 -15.54
C VAL A 119 2.56 -4.79 -14.72
#